data_AF-A0A437J544-F1
#
_entry.id   AF-A0A437J544-F1
#
_cell.length_a   1.000
_cell.length_b   1.000
_cell.length_c   1.000
_cell.angle_alpha   90.00
_cell.angle_beta   90.00
_cell.angle_gamma   90.00
#
_symmetry.space_group_name_H-M   'P 1'
#
loop_
_entity.id
_entity.type
_entity.pdbx_description
1 polymer ?
#
loop_
_entity_poly.entity_id
_entity_poly.type
_entity_poly.pdbx_seq_one_letter_code
_entity_poly.pdbx_strand_id
1 'polypeptide(L)'
;MFTRLWAASVGAAGVAMALAACSPAASPGNAAPGSAAVPDTSRFARTPAPSPPAQAFNITETSDLLEYAYAYPVEAAAIPAIAARLTEDATRAQASAITMAREDEAAAKQSGYPYRRHSSQTSWTVKADTPRLLALLGELYFYTGGAHGNSGYKVLMWDKARNGETGVIAMATSPEALQQAIGARFCAALDAARAAKRGGPVMRGDDGFTRCVDPLKQSLIFASRDGKAIDSLLIVIGPYEAGPYSEGTYDIALPVDAALIAAMKPAFRDAFSAP
;
A
#
# COMPACT_ATOMS: atom_id res chain seq x y z
N MET A 1 -23.80 17.41 -37.85
CA MET A 1 -23.64 18.22 -39.07
C MET A 1 -22.16 18.18 -39.46
N PHE A 2 -21.89 17.68 -40.66
CA PHE A 2 -20.63 17.65 -41.42
C PHE A 2 -19.39 16.93 -40.85
N THR A 3 -19.33 15.64 -41.22
CA THR A 3 -18.14 14.99 -41.81
C THR A 3 -17.41 15.89 -42.81
N ARG A 4 -16.08 15.78 -42.88
CA ARG A 4 -15.33 15.60 -44.14
C ARG A 4 -13.88 15.18 -43.90
N LEU A 5 -13.48 14.31 -44.79
CA LEU A 5 -12.29 13.49 -44.86
C LEU A 5 -11.60 13.89 -46.20
N TRP A 6 -10.31 13.58 -46.33
CA TRP A 6 -9.45 13.60 -47.53
C TRP A 6 -8.52 14.81 -47.75
N ALA A 7 -7.22 14.51 -47.74
CA ALA A 7 -6.41 14.61 -48.96
C ALA A 7 -5.23 13.62 -48.87
N ALA A 8 -5.09 12.81 -49.92
CA ALA A 8 -3.98 11.90 -50.18
C ALA A 8 -3.00 12.55 -51.18
N SER A 9 -1.72 12.15 -51.16
CA SER A 9 -0.84 11.98 -52.34
C SER A 9 0.48 11.33 -51.91
N VAL A 10 0.79 10.10 -52.36
CA VAL A 10 1.78 9.71 -53.41
C VAL A 10 3.25 9.96 -52.97
N GLY A 11 4.24 9.06 -53.03
CA GLY A 11 4.38 7.71 -53.57
C GLY A 11 5.88 7.30 -53.58
N ALA A 12 6.17 6.07 -54.05
CA ALA A 12 7.46 5.43 -54.37
C ALA A 12 8.32 4.89 -53.19
N ALA A 13 8.38 3.57 -52.98
CA ALA A 13 9.31 2.58 -53.58
C ALA A 13 10.78 2.83 -53.16
N GLY A 14 11.54 1.95 -52.50
CA GLY A 14 11.48 0.49 -52.34
C GLY A 14 12.87 -0.04 -52.72
N VAL A 15 13.69 -0.49 -51.75
CA VAL A 15 14.84 -1.39 -51.98
C VAL A 15 15.07 -2.22 -50.72
N ALA A 16 14.94 -3.54 -50.87
CA ALA A 16 15.46 -4.53 -49.93
C ALA A 16 16.75 -5.11 -50.51
N MET A 17 17.79 -5.27 -49.70
CA MET A 17 18.87 -6.24 -49.96
C MET A 17 19.46 -6.70 -48.64
N ALA A 18 19.16 -7.95 -48.29
CA ALA A 18 19.92 -8.75 -47.34
C ALA A 18 21.00 -9.50 -48.13
N LEU A 19 22.24 -9.49 -47.63
CA LEU A 19 23.26 -10.45 -48.05
C LEU A 19 24.00 -10.98 -46.83
N ALA A 20 23.86 -12.29 -46.68
CA ALA A 20 24.66 -13.15 -45.82
C ALA A 20 26.09 -13.24 -46.33
N ALA A 21 27.06 -13.37 -45.43
CA ALA A 21 28.42 -13.77 -45.75
C ALA A 21 28.81 -14.98 -44.89
N CYS A 22 28.78 -16.15 -45.53
CA CYS A 22 29.56 -17.33 -45.15
C CYS A 22 30.83 -17.36 -46.01
N SER A 23 31.94 -17.89 -45.49
CA SER A 23 33.10 -18.29 -46.29
C SER A 23 33.64 -19.65 -45.83
N PRO A 24 33.88 -20.61 -46.74
CA PRO A 24 34.73 -21.79 -46.56
C PRO A 24 36.12 -21.54 -47.21
N ALA A 25 37.21 -22.31 -47.09
CA ALA A 25 37.62 -23.54 -46.42
C ALA A 25 39.18 -23.61 -46.43
N ALA A 26 39.78 -24.43 -45.57
CA ALA A 26 41.02 -25.18 -45.87
C ALA A 26 41.29 -26.30 -44.85
N SER A 27 41.76 -27.46 -45.33
CA SER A 27 42.44 -28.56 -44.61
C SER A 27 43.45 -29.16 -45.61
N PRO A 28 44.49 -29.95 -45.24
CA PRO A 28 44.71 -30.66 -43.96
C PRO A 28 46.16 -30.51 -43.40
N GLY A 29 46.40 -30.95 -42.14
CA GLY A 29 47.76 -31.21 -41.67
C GLY A 29 47.97 -31.26 -40.15
N ASN A 30 48.07 -32.49 -39.63
CA ASN A 30 48.67 -32.94 -38.36
C ASN A 30 48.20 -32.35 -37.02
N ALA A 31 47.48 -33.19 -36.29
CA ALA A 31 47.12 -33.03 -34.89
C ALA A 31 48.34 -33.13 -33.95
N ALA A 32 48.46 -32.16 -33.05
CA ALA A 32 49.06 -32.31 -31.74
C ALA A 32 48.01 -31.91 -30.69
N PRO A 33 47.82 -32.65 -29.59
CA PRO A 33 46.81 -32.27 -28.59
C PRO A 33 47.31 -31.07 -27.78
N GLY A 34 46.86 -29.88 -28.17
CA GLY A 34 46.93 -28.68 -27.34
C GLY A 34 45.91 -28.79 -26.20
N SER A 35 46.37 -28.75 -24.96
CA SER A 35 45.48 -28.60 -23.80
C SER A 35 44.67 -27.33 -23.97
N ALA A 36 43.35 -27.48 -24.12
CA ALA A 36 42.42 -26.38 -24.08
C ALA A 36 42.52 -25.71 -22.69
N ALA A 37 42.85 -24.42 -22.68
CA ALA A 37 42.72 -23.60 -21.49
C ALA A 37 41.23 -23.53 -21.12
N VAL A 38 40.87 -24.12 -19.99
CA VAL A 38 39.51 -24.07 -19.45
C VAL A 38 39.25 -22.62 -19.01
N PRO A 39 38.18 -21.96 -19.47
CA PRO A 39 37.83 -20.64 -18.99
C PRO A 39 37.52 -20.72 -17.48
N ASP A 40 38.20 -19.88 -16.71
CA ASP A 40 38.02 -19.73 -15.26
C ASP A 40 36.61 -19.17 -14.97
N THR A 41 35.66 -20.07 -14.80
CA THR A 41 34.26 -19.78 -14.43
C THR A 41 34.11 -19.37 -12.96
N SER A 42 35.19 -19.37 -12.18
CA SER A 42 35.20 -18.99 -10.76
C SER A 42 34.79 -17.54 -10.50
N ARG A 43 34.85 -16.67 -11.52
CA ARG A 43 34.48 -15.25 -11.37
C ARG A 43 32.98 -14.96 -11.39
N PHE A 44 32.13 -15.95 -11.70
CA PHE A 44 30.67 -15.78 -11.78
C PHE A 44 29.87 -16.38 -10.62
N ALA A 45 30.53 -16.98 -9.64
CA ALA A 45 29.88 -17.55 -8.46
C ALA A 45 30.33 -16.84 -7.17
N ARG A 46 30.19 -15.52 -7.12
CA ARG A 46 30.14 -14.85 -5.81
C ARG A 46 28.70 -14.92 -5.32
N THR A 47 28.40 -15.92 -4.49
CA THR A 47 27.19 -15.92 -3.67
C THR A 47 27.15 -14.56 -2.94
N PRO A 48 26.08 -13.77 -3.10
CA PRO A 48 25.93 -12.53 -2.35
C PRO A 48 26.08 -12.86 -0.87
N ALA A 49 26.90 -12.08 -0.16
CA ALA A 49 26.96 -12.18 1.29
C ALA A 49 25.53 -12.06 1.84
N PRO A 50 25.15 -12.86 2.85
CA PRO A 50 23.84 -12.78 3.45
C PRO A 50 23.59 -11.33 3.89
N SER A 51 22.48 -10.75 3.45
CA SER A 51 22.07 -9.42 3.91
C SER A 51 21.94 -9.43 5.43
N PRO A 52 22.39 -8.38 6.13
CA PRO A 52 22.18 -8.27 7.57
C PRO A 52 20.68 -8.39 7.88
N PRO A 53 20.32 -8.93 9.07
CA PRO A 53 18.93 -9.06 9.46
C PRO A 53 18.27 -7.69 9.42
N ALA A 54 17.06 -7.64 8.85
CA ALA A 54 16.27 -6.41 8.81
C ALA A 54 16.00 -5.90 10.23
N GLN A 55 15.93 -4.58 10.37
CA GLN A 55 15.59 -3.92 11.62
C GLN A 55 14.37 -3.04 11.40
N ALA A 56 13.55 -2.87 12.43
CA ALA A 56 12.48 -1.87 12.38
C ALA A 56 13.08 -0.48 12.11
N PHE A 57 12.36 0.32 11.33
CA PHE A 57 12.75 1.69 11.02
C PHE A 57 11.98 2.63 11.93
N ASN A 58 12.68 3.62 12.49
CA ASN A 58 12.09 4.69 13.24
C ASN A 58 12.93 5.96 13.09
N ILE A 59 12.28 7.07 12.77
CA ILE A 59 12.87 8.40 12.79
C ILE A 59 11.98 9.33 13.62
N THR A 60 12.62 10.19 14.40
CA THR A 60 11.97 11.25 15.14
C THR A 60 12.85 12.47 15.07
N GLU A 61 12.28 13.58 14.63
CA GLU A 61 12.97 14.86 14.53
C GLU A 61 12.10 15.96 15.16
N THR A 62 12.74 16.87 15.88
CA THR A 62 12.04 17.99 16.50
C THR A 62 12.84 19.26 16.28
N SER A 63 12.14 20.29 15.83
CA SER A 63 12.65 21.65 15.65
C SER A 63 11.60 22.65 16.15
N ASP A 64 11.92 23.94 16.13
CA ASP A 64 10.91 24.98 16.41
C ASP A 64 9.78 24.99 15.37
N LEU A 65 10.09 24.54 14.15
CA LEU A 65 9.18 24.51 13.01
C LEU A 65 8.23 23.30 13.04
N LEU A 66 8.78 22.10 13.25
CA LEU A 66 8.09 20.83 13.03
C LEU A 66 8.54 19.76 14.04
N GLU A 67 7.59 18.99 14.54
CA GLU A 67 7.79 17.67 15.13
C GLU A 67 7.43 16.59 14.10
N TYR A 68 8.40 15.78 13.71
CA TYR A 68 8.24 14.76 12.68
C TYR A 68 8.55 13.37 13.23
N ALA A 69 7.72 12.38 12.93
CA ALA A 69 8.00 10.98 13.24
C ALA A 69 7.54 10.05 12.13
N TYR A 70 8.31 8.99 11.86
CA TYR A 70 7.92 7.94 10.92
C TYR A 70 8.47 6.60 11.36
N ALA A 71 7.62 5.58 11.47
CA ALA A 71 8.04 4.25 11.89
C ALA A 71 7.39 3.13 11.08
N TYR A 72 8.16 2.07 10.78
CA TYR A 72 7.63 0.83 10.21
C TYR A 72 8.34 -0.41 10.78
N PRO A 73 7.64 -1.56 10.86
CA PRO A 73 8.11 -2.70 11.63
C PRO A 73 9.11 -3.56 10.84
N VAL A 74 9.75 -4.50 11.53
CA VAL A 74 10.81 -5.35 10.95
C VAL A 74 10.32 -6.19 9.77
N GLU A 75 9.05 -6.62 9.77
CA GLU A 75 8.42 -7.39 8.72
C GLU A 75 8.34 -6.59 7.41
N ALA A 76 8.08 -5.28 7.51
CA ALA A 76 8.12 -4.37 6.37
C ALA A 76 9.57 -4.14 5.88
N ALA A 77 10.51 -3.97 6.82
CA ALA A 77 11.92 -3.81 6.53
C ALA A 77 12.54 -5.07 5.87
N ALA A 78 12.01 -6.25 6.17
CA ALA A 78 12.47 -7.53 5.62
C ALA A 78 12.14 -7.72 4.14
N ILE A 79 11.22 -6.93 3.57
CA ILE A 79 10.88 -6.97 2.15
C ILE A 79 11.45 -5.72 1.48
N PRO A 80 12.56 -5.81 0.71
CA PRO A 80 13.28 -4.63 0.18
C PRO A 80 12.41 -3.65 -0.61
N ALA A 81 11.45 -4.15 -1.38
CA ALA A 81 10.52 -3.32 -2.15
C ALA A 81 9.59 -2.49 -1.23
N ILE A 82 9.14 -3.07 -0.12
CA ILE A 82 8.31 -2.36 0.87
C ILE A 82 9.16 -1.37 1.65
N ALA A 83 10.34 -1.77 2.12
CA ALA A 83 11.27 -0.91 2.84
C ALA A 83 11.64 0.33 2.01
N ALA A 84 11.98 0.15 0.74
CA ALA A 84 12.28 1.24 -0.18
C ALA A 84 11.09 2.20 -0.33
N ARG A 85 9.89 1.66 -0.58
CA ARG A 85 8.66 2.47 -0.72
C ARG A 85 8.33 3.27 0.54
N LEU A 86 8.41 2.65 1.72
CA LEU A 86 8.08 3.31 2.98
C LEU A 86 9.14 4.35 3.36
N THR A 87 10.40 4.12 3.02
CA THR A 87 11.47 5.11 3.22
C THR A 87 11.29 6.31 2.28
N GLU A 88 10.88 6.07 1.04
CA GLU A 88 10.53 7.14 0.10
C GLU A 88 9.29 7.92 0.56
N ASP A 89 8.27 7.23 1.10
CA ASP A 89 7.09 7.88 1.69
C ASP A 89 7.45 8.75 2.89
N ALA A 90 8.33 8.26 3.78
CA ALA A 90 8.86 9.04 4.89
C ALA A 90 9.54 10.33 4.39
N THR A 91 10.46 10.19 3.42
CA THR A 91 11.20 11.33 2.86
C THR A 91 10.25 12.38 2.26
N ARG A 92 9.27 11.93 1.45
CA ARG A 92 8.28 12.84 0.85
C ARG A 92 7.40 13.50 1.91
N ALA A 93 6.90 12.73 2.88
CA ALA A 93 6.03 13.24 3.94
C ALA A 93 6.75 14.28 4.80
N GLN A 94 8.03 14.07 5.12
CA GLN A 94 8.86 15.03 5.85
C GLN A 94 9.04 16.32 5.05
N ALA A 95 9.42 16.22 3.77
CA ALA A 95 9.60 17.37 2.90
C ALA A 95 8.31 18.19 2.78
N SER A 96 7.16 17.55 2.55
CA SER A 96 5.87 18.21 2.49
C SER A 96 5.50 18.89 3.83
N ALA A 97 5.74 18.23 4.96
CA ALA A 97 5.46 18.79 6.28
C ALA A 97 6.32 20.03 6.57
N ILE A 98 7.61 20.00 6.19
CA ILE A 98 8.51 21.16 6.33
C ILE A 98 8.04 22.32 5.45
N THR A 99 7.65 22.06 4.19
CA THR A 99 7.14 23.09 3.29
C THR A 99 5.91 23.77 3.86
N MET A 100 4.88 22.99 4.26
CA MET A 100 3.66 23.54 4.84
C MET A 100 3.94 24.34 6.13
N ALA A 101 4.79 23.81 7.01
CA ALA A 101 5.16 24.48 8.25
C ALA A 101 5.82 25.85 7.99
N ARG A 102 6.68 25.97 6.98
CA ARG A 102 7.33 27.25 6.61
C ARG A 102 6.34 28.26 6.04
N GLU A 103 5.43 27.79 5.20
CA GLU A 103 4.37 28.63 4.62
C GLU A 103 3.46 29.19 5.72
N ASP A 104 3.03 28.35 6.66
CA ASP A 104 2.17 28.75 7.76
C ASP A 104 2.90 29.61 8.80
N GLU A 105 4.19 29.38 9.06
CA GLU A 105 5.01 30.28 9.89
C GLU A 105 5.12 31.68 9.27
N ALA A 106 5.34 31.77 7.95
CA ALA A 106 5.40 33.03 7.24
C ALA A 106 4.05 33.77 7.26
N ALA A 107 2.95 33.04 7.04
CA ALA A 107 1.59 33.58 7.12
C ALA A 107 1.23 34.07 8.52
N ALA A 108 1.60 33.32 9.56
CA ALA A 108 1.42 33.70 10.96
C ALA A 108 2.15 35.00 11.29
N LYS A 109 3.41 35.12 10.86
CA LYS A 109 4.20 36.34 11.01
C LYS A 109 3.58 37.53 10.28
N GLN A 110 3.11 37.35 9.04
CA GLN A 110 2.43 38.41 8.28
C GLN A 110 1.13 38.86 8.95
N SER A 111 0.42 37.93 9.60
CA SER A 111 -0.88 38.17 10.23
C SER A 111 -0.77 38.59 11.70
N GLY A 112 0.44 38.64 12.28
CA GLY A 112 0.69 39.14 13.63
C GLY A 112 0.27 38.20 14.77
N TYR A 113 0.22 36.88 14.52
CA TYR A 113 -0.04 35.89 15.57
C TYR A 113 1.12 34.89 15.71
N PRO A 114 1.33 34.27 16.88
CA PRO A 114 2.43 33.33 17.08
C PRO A 114 2.18 32.03 16.30
N TYR A 115 3.20 31.60 15.55
CA TYR A 115 3.19 30.30 14.90
C TYR A 115 3.06 29.17 15.95
N ARG A 116 2.27 28.16 15.61
CA ARG A 116 2.12 26.95 16.41
C ARG A 116 2.85 25.84 15.68
N ARG A 117 3.86 25.26 16.33
CA ARG A 117 4.66 24.18 15.77
C ARG A 117 3.78 23.09 15.19
N HIS A 118 4.06 22.70 13.94
CA HIS A 118 3.37 21.60 13.30
C HIS A 118 3.84 20.25 13.84
N SER A 119 3.00 19.23 13.68
CA SER A 119 3.39 17.84 13.88
C SER A 119 2.99 17.01 12.66
N SER A 120 3.81 16.04 12.26
CA SER A 120 3.48 15.06 11.22
C SER A 120 4.06 13.71 11.61
N GLN A 121 3.21 12.72 11.83
CA GLN A 121 3.58 11.41 12.34
C GLN A 121 2.93 10.32 11.48
N THR A 122 3.68 9.26 11.18
CA THR A 122 3.14 8.05 10.56
C THR A 122 3.71 6.82 11.26
N SER A 123 2.84 5.90 11.68
CA SER A 123 3.22 4.64 12.32
C SER A 123 2.57 3.46 11.62
N TRP A 124 3.38 2.52 11.14
CA TRP A 124 2.89 1.30 10.50
C TRP A 124 2.88 0.13 11.47
N THR A 125 1.78 -0.64 11.47
CA THR A 125 1.61 -1.85 12.29
C THR A 125 1.24 -3.05 11.41
N VAL A 126 1.72 -4.23 11.80
CA VAL A 126 1.33 -5.49 11.13
C VAL A 126 -0.08 -5.87 11.55
N LYS A 127 -0.95 -6.12 10.57
CA LYS A 127 -2.29 -6.72 10.77
C LYS A 127 -2.35 -8.18 10.35
N ALA A 128 -1.53 -8.58 9.38
CA ALA A 128 -1.31 -9.98 9.03
C ALA A 128 0.11 -10.18 8.52
N ASP A 129 0.78 -11.23 9.01
CA ASP A 129 2.00 -11.75 8.42
C ASP A 129 1.84 -13.27 8.24
N THR A 130 1.34 -13.66 7.07
CA THR A 130 1.06 -15.06 6.70
C THR A 130 2.05 -15.54 5.64
N PRO A 131 2.10 -16.85 5.32
CA PRO A 131 2.88 -17.32 4.18
C PRO A 131 2.52 -16.64 2.86
N ARG A 132 1.24 -16.22 2.68
CA ARG A 132 0.77 -15.60 1.45
C ARG A 132 0.82 -14.07 1.44
N LEU A 133 0.48 -13.43 2.55
CA LEU A 133 0.25 -11.98 2.64
C LEU A 133 1.02 -11.34 3.80
N LEU A 134 1.57 -10.17 3.54
CA LEU A 134 1.88 -9.17 4.58
C LEU A 134 0.87 -8.03 4.45
N ALA A 135 0.23 -7.62 5.55
CA ALA A 135 -0.71 -6.52 5.60
C ALA A 135 -0.31 -5.52 6.70
N LEU A 136 -0.11 -4.27 6.31
CA LEU A 136 0.32 -3.17 7.18
C LEU A 136 -0.75 -2.07 7.21
N LEU A 137 -1.16 -1.65 8.41
CA LEU A 137 -1.98 -0.47 8.63
C LEU A 137 -1.08 0.69 9.06
N GLY A 138 -1.09 1.77 8.29
CA GLY A 138 -0.44 3.03 8.62
C GLY A 138 -1.43 3.97 9.29
N GLU A 139 -1.12 4.40 10.50
CA GLU A 139 -1.84 5.46 11.22
C GLU A 139 -1.08 6.77 11.06
N LEU A 140 -1.79 7.82 10.64
CA LEU A 140 -1.23 9.13 10.39
C LEU A 140 -1.79 10.10 11.41
N TYR A 141 -0.94 10.98 11.91
CA TYR A 141 -1.35 12.13 12.72
C TYR A 141 -0.69 13.39 12.17
N PHE A 142 -1.45 14.47 12.05
CA PHE A 142 -0.93 15.76 11.65
C PHE A 142 -1.58 16.90 12.43
N TYR A 143 -0.77 17.87 12.86
CA TYR A 143 -1.21 19.09 13.49
C TYR A 143 -0.61 20.28 12.72
N THR A 144 -1.47 21.20 12.30
CA THR A 144 -1.08 22.36 11.47
C THR A 144 -1.58 23.67 12.09
N GLY A 145 -1.50 23.78 13.42
CA GLY A 145 -1.85 25.02 14.14
C GLY A 145 -3.33 25.27 14.43
N GLY A 146 -4.22 24.34 14.10
CA GLY A 146 -5.66 24.43 14.39
C GLY A 146 -6.05 24.12 15.84
N ALA A 147 -7.35 23.87 16.08
CA ALA A 147 -7.88 23.54 17.41
C ALA A 147 -7.45 22.16 17.91
N HIS A 148 -7.23 21.21 17.00
CA HIS A 148 -6.78 19.85 17.29
C HIS A 148 -5.96 19.31 16.12
N GLY A 149 -5.23 18.20 16.35
CA GLY A 149 -4.61 17.44 15.27
C GLY A 149 -5.65 16.59 14.52
N ASN A 150 -5.28 16.05 13.37
CA ASN A 150 -6.13 15.18 12.58
C ASN A 150 -5.45 13.84 12.41
N SER A 151 -6.26 12.80 12.31
CA SER A 151 -5.79 11.44 12.06
C SER A 151 -6.25 10.93 10.71
N GLY A 152 -5.42 10.12 10.08
CA GLY A 152 -5.72 9.46 8.82
C GLY A 152 -5.18 8.03 8.82
N TYR A 153 -5.57 7.26 7.81
CA TYR A 153 -5.19 5.86 7.68
C TYR A 153 -4.74 5.55 6.27
N LYS A 154 -3.74 4.68 6.15
CA LYS A 154 -3.26 4.10 4.89
C LYS A 154 -3.11 2.60 5.07
N VAL A 155 -3.23 1.86 3.98
CA VAL A 155 -3.02 0.40 3.96
C VAL A 155 -1.93 0.05 2.95
N LEU A 156 -1.12 -0.94 3.29
CA LEU A 156 -0.20 -1.58 2.35
C LEU A 156 -0.37 -3.09 2.51
N MET A 157 -0.79 -3.76 1.45
CA MET A 157 -0.86 -5.21 1.41
C MET A 157 0.08 -5.74 0.33
N TRP A 158 0.83 -6.79 0.67
CA TRP A 158 1.81 -7.41 -0.21
C TRP A 158 1.51 -8.88 -0.40
N ASP A 159 1.37 -9.29 -1.65
CA ASP A 159 1.29 -10.69 -2.06
C ASP A 159 2.71 -11.25 -2.18
N LYS A 160 3.12 -12.06 -1.19
CA LYS A 160 4.47 -12.64 -1.15
C LYS A 160 4.71 -13.62 -2.29
N ALA A 161 3.68 -14.33 -2.74
CA ALA A 161 3.82 -15.30 -3.83
C ALA A 161 4.01 -14.62 -5.19
N ARG A 162 3.44 -13.41 -5.37
CA ARG A 162 3.59 -12.62 -6.60
C ARG A 162 4.67 -11.54 -6.50
N ASN A 163 5.27 -11.38 -5.32
CA ASN A 163 6.22 -10.33 -5.00
C ASN A 163 5.73 -8.94 -5.44
N GLY A 164 4.50 -8.60 -5.06
CA GLY A 164 3.86 -7.36 -5.50
C GLY A 164 2.77 -6.87 -4.56
N GLU A 165 2.49 -5.57 -4.65
CA GLU A 165 1.41 -4.94 -3.90
C GLU A 165 0.04 -5.44 -4.37
N THR A 166 -0.87 -5.53 -3.43
CA THR A 166 -2.27 -5.89 -3.65
C THR A 166 -3.17 -5.13 -2.69
N GLY A 167 -4.45 -5.47 -2.66
CA GLY A 167 -5.42 -4.92 -1.71
C GLY A 167 -6.70 -5.73 -1.70
N VAL A 168 -7.54 -5.52 -0.69
CA VAL A 168 -8.80 -6.26 -0.52
C VAL A 168 -9.67 -6.21 -1.79
N ILE A 169 -9.85 -5.02 -2.38
CA ILE A 169 -10.65 -4.84 -3.61
C ILE A 169 -9.97 -5.53 -4.81
N ALA A 170 -8.64 -5.46 -4.92
CA ALA A 170 -7.91 -6.11 -6.01
C ALA A 170 -7.96 -7.66 -5.92
N MET A 171 -8.08 -8.20 -4.69
CA MET A 171 -8.24 -9.62 -4.42
C MET A 171 -9.68 -10.11 -4.63
N ALA A 172 -10.66 -9.22 -4.50
CA ALA A 172 -12.06 -9.52 -4.79
C ALA A 172 -12.30 -9.83 -6.28
N THR A 173 -13.33 -10.63 -6.55
CA THR A 173 -13.81 -10.93 -7.90
C THR A 173 -14.33 -9.67 -8.58
N SER A 174 -15.09 -8.86 -7.83
CA SER A 174 -15.46 -7.48 -8.18
C SER A 174 -15.77 -6.68 -6.90
N PRO A 175 -15.77 -5.33 -6.96
CA PRO A 175 -16.25 -4.51 -5.85
C PRO A 175 -17.67 -4.87 -5.40
N GLU A 176 -18.57 -5.17 -6.34
CA GLU A 176 -19.97 -5.52 -6.06
C GLU A 176 -20.08 -6.85 -5.30
N ALA A 177 -19.29 -7.86 -5.69
CA ALA A 177 -19.27 -9.14 -4.98
C ALA A 177 -18.77 -8.97 -3.54
N LEU A 178 -17.74 -8.14 -3.32
CA LEU A 178 -17.27 -7.81 -1.98
C LEU A 178 -18.31 -7.05 -1.18
N GLN A 179 -18.95 -6.03 -1.79
CA GLN A 179 -20.01 -5.26 -1.16
C GLN A 179 -21.18 -6.14 -0.72
N GLN A 180 -21.61 -7.09 -1.58
CA GLN A 180 -22.65 -8.06 -1.24
C GLN A 180 -22.24 -8.97 -0.08
N ALA A 181 -20.98 -9.40 -0.02
CA ALA A 181 -20.47 -10.27 1.03
C ALA A 181 -20.34 -9.56 2.40
N ILE A 182 -20.05 -8.26 2.44
CA ILE A 182 -19.73 -7.57 3.71
C ILE A 182 -20.71 -6.48 4.11
N GLY A 183 -21.48 -5.90 3.20
CA GLY A 183 -22.19 -4.64 3.42
C GLY A 183 -23.18 -4.69 4.60
N ALA A 184 -24.07 -5.69 4.63
CA ALA A 184 -25.08 -5.80 5.67
C ALA A 184 -24.47 -6.00 7.07
N ARG A 185 -23.50 -6.93 7.19
CA ARG A 185 -22.81 -7.22 8.45
C ARG A 185 -21.90 -6.08 8.90
N PHE A 186 -21.28 -5.35 7.96
CA PHE A 186 -20.55 -4.12 8.24
C PHE A 186 -21.46 -3.06 8.88
N CYS A 187 -22.60 -2.76 8.25
CA CYS A 187 -23.51 -1.74 8.78
C CYS A 187 -24.04 -2.11 10.17
N ALA A 188 -24.35 -3.38 10.41
CA ALA A 188 -24.77 -3.86 11.72
C ALA A 188 -23.65 -3.70 12.77
N ALA A 189 -22.41 -4.08 12.43
CA ALA A 189 -21.27 -3.95 13.32
C ALA A 189 -20.91 -2.49 13.61
N LEU A 190 -21.01 -1.59 12.61
CA LEU A 190 -20.80 -0.17 12.79
C LEU A 190 -21.81 0.44 13.76
N ASP A 191 -23.10 0.11 13.62
CA ASP A 191 -24.12 0.63 14.52
C ASP A 191 -23.96 0.10 15.94
N ALA A 192 -23.53 -1.16 16.10
CA ALA A 192 -23.17 -1.70 17.41
C ALA A 192 -21.97 -0.95 18.03
N ALA A 193 -20.94 -0.64 17.23
CA ALA A 193 -19.79 0.13 17.69
C ALA A 193 -20.17 1.56 18.09
N ARG A 194 -21.04 2.23 17.32
CA ARG A 194 -21.58 3.55 17.67
C ARG A 194 -22.40 3.50 18.96
N ALA A 195 -23.27 2.49 19.09
CA ALA A 195 -24.08 2.31 20.29
C ALA A 195 -23.22 2.13 21.55
N ALA A 196 -22.13 1.36 21.44
CA ALA A 196 -21.17 1.19 22.52
C ALA A 196 -20.50 2.51 22.93
N LYS A 197 -20.06 3.34 21.97
CA LYS A 197 -19.44 4.64 22.27
C LYS A 197 -20.42 5.67 22.80
N ARG A 198 -21.67 5.65 22.34
CA ARG A 198 -22.71 6.63 22.69
C ARG A 198 -23.51 6.25 23.94
N GLY A 199 -23.35 5.03 24.46
CA GLY A 199 -24.05 4.55 25.66
C GLY A 199 -25.54 4.25 25.46
N GLY A 200 -25.98 3.97 24.23
CA GLY A 200 -27.37 3.69 23.90
C GLY A 200 -27.58 3.30 22.44
N PRO A 201 -28.76 2.76 22.08
CA PRO A 201 -29.03 2.33 20.71
C PRO A 201 -28.96 3.50 19.73
N VAL A 202 -28.33 3.27 18.58
CA VAL A 202 -28.32 4.24 17.47
C VAL A 202 -29.44 3.90 16.52
N MET A 203 -30.36 4.85 16.31
CA MET A 203 -31.32 4.74 15.22
C MET A 203 -30.63 5.14 13.93
N ARG A 204 -30.59 4.21 12.97
CA ARG A 204 -30.06 4.49 11.64
C ARG A 204 -30.95 5.54 10.96
N GLY A 205 -30.32 6.60 10.46
CA GLY A 205 -30.96 7.66 9.72
C GLY A 205 -30.15 8.04 8.48
N ASP A 206 -30.52 9.15 7.86
CA ASP A 206 -29.89 9.65 6.63
C ASP A 206 -28.83 10.73 6.89
N ASP A 207 -28.65 11.16 8.16
CA ASP A 207 -27.60 12.12 8.51
C ASP A 207 -26.20 11.48 8.42
N GLY A 208 -25.18 12.33 8.29
CA GLY A 208 -23.79 11.88 8.08
C GLY A 208 -23.23 10.96 9.16
N PHE A 209 -23.76 10.98 10.39
CA PHE A 209 -23.23 10.24 11.53
C PHE A 209 -24.09 9.05 11.98
N THR A 210 -25.26 8.86 11.37
CA THR A 210 -26.11 7.68 11.60
C THR A 210 -26.33 6.84 10.34
N ARG A 211 -26.11 7.40 9.14
CA ARG A 211 -26.09 6.60 7.91
C ARG A 211 -25.01 5.54 7.97
N CYS A 212 -25.24 4.41 7.29
CA CYS A 212 -24.16 3.48 7.03
C CYS A 212 -23.25 4.07 5.93
N VAL A 213 -21.96 4.18 6.23
CA VAL A 213 -20.96 4.56 5.24
C VAL A 213 -20.70 3.42 4.27
N ASP A 214 -20.18 3.73 3.09
CA ASP A 214 -19.75 2.70 2.14
C ASP A 214 -18.46 2.05 2.65
N PRO A 215 -18.44 0.75 3.00
CA PRO A 215 -17.25 0.09 3.53
C PRO A 215 -16.10 0.06 2.52
N LEU A 216 -16.37 0.07 1.20
CA LEU A 216 -15.33 0.00 0.17
C LEU A 216 -14.61 1.33 -0.05
N LYS A 217 -15.12 2.42 0.54
CA LYS A 217 -14.47 3.74 0.55
C LYS A 217 -13.64 3.99 1.81
N GLN A 218 -13.57 3.02 2.71
CA GLN A 218 -12.82 3.10 3.96
C GLN A 218 -11.45 2.41 3.81
N SER A 219 -10.64 2.41 4.87
CA SER A 219 -9.40 1.63 4.88
C SER A 219 -9.70 0.16 5.14
N LEU A 220 -9.63 -0.67 4.09
CA LEU A 220 -9.84 -2.12 4.17
C LEU A 220 -8.50 -2.87 4.26
N ILE A 221 -8.36 -3.72 5.26
CA ILE A 221 -7.16 -4.53 5.45
C ILE A 221 -7.49 -5.91 6.01
N PHE A 222 -6.87 -6.95 5.45
CA PHE A 222 -6.96 -8.30 6.02
C PHE A 222 -6.09 -8.43 7.26
N ALA A 223 -6.59 -9.17 8.25
CA ALA A 223 -5.90 -9.44 9.50
C ALA A 223 -5.82 -10.95 9.78
N SER A 224 -4.82 -11.32 10.58
CA SER A 224 -4.57 -12.69 11.03
C SER A 224 -4.09 -12.68 12.46
N ARG A 225 -4.73 -13.46 13.33
CA ARG A 225 -4.33 -13.56 14.75
C ARG A 225 -3.16 -14.49 15.00
N ASP A 226 -2.99 -15.52 14.17
CA ASP A 226 -2.00 -16.60 14.37
C ASP A 226 -0.89 -16.64 13.31
N GLY A 227 -0.96 -15.76 12.30
CA GLY A 227 0.00 -15.70 11.20
C GLY A 227 -0.09 -16.88 10.23
N LYS A 228 -1.10 -17.75 10.32
CA LYS A 228 -1.26 -18.90 9.40
C LYS A 228 -2.14 -18.57 8.22
N ALA A 229 -3.32 -18.00 8.49
CA ALA A 229 -4.30 -17.63 7.49
C ALA A 229 -5.00 -16.33 7.88
N ILE A 230 -5.59 -15.66 6.90
CA ILE A 230 -6.46 -14.52 7.13
C ILE A 230 -7.75 -15.02 7.79
N ASP A 231 -8.10 -14.43 8.94
CA ASP A 231 -9.28 -14.78 9.73
C ASP A 231 -10.27 -13.62 9.89
N SER A 232 -9.89 -12.42 9.46
CA SER A 232 -10.74 -11.24 9.55
C SER A 232 -10.43 -10.19 8.48
N LEU A 233 -11.47 -9.42 8.13
CA LEU A 233 -11.37 -8.18 7.38
C LEU A 233 -11.59 -7.03 8.37
N LEU A 234 -10.57 -6.19 8.57
CA LEU A 234 -10.67 -4.97 9.34
C LEU A 234 -11.01 -3.80 8.40
N ILE A 235 -12.06 -3.06 8.74
CA ILE A 235 -12.44 -1.81 8.08
C ILE A 235 -12.24 -0.68 9.09
N VAL A 236 -11.28 0.20 8.80
CA VAL A 236 -10.94 1.37 9.64
C VAL A 236 -11.61 2.61 9.06
N ILE A 237 -12.40 3.27 9.91
CA ILE A 237 -13.20 4.45 9.54
C ILE A 237 -12.69 5.63 10.37
N GLY A 238 -12.15 6.63 9.67
CA GLY A 238 -11.58 7.80 10.31
C GLY A 238 -12.61 8.69 11.02
N PRO A 239 -12.15 9.62 11.88
CA PRO A 239 -13.01 10.65 12.45
C PRO A 239 -13.79 11.42 11.37
N TYR A 240 -14.99 11.88 11.70
CA TYR A 240 -15.94 12.58 10.80
C TYR A 240 -16.61 11.73 9.71
N GLU A 241 -16.15 10.51 9.43
CA GLU A 241 -16.78 9.66 8.40
C GLU A 241 -18.06 8.97 8.92
N ALA A 242 -18.01 8.44 10.14
CA ALA A 242 -19.13 7.71 10.75
C ALA A 242 -19.58 8.26 12.10
N GLY A 243 -19.05 9.41 12.52
CA GLY A 243 -19.34 10.06 13.79
C GLY A 243 -18.52 11.35 13.95
N PRO A 244 -18.86 12.22 14.92
CA PRO A 244 -18.06 13.41 15.23
C PRO A 244 -16.63 13.04 15.67
N TYR A 245 -15.72 14.00 15.58
CA TYR A 245 -14.32 13.80 15.97
C TYR A 245 -14.13 13.27 17.40
N SER A 246 -14.99 13.68 18.33
CA SER A 246 -14.95 13.22 19.73
C SER A 246 -15.18 11.72 19.90
N GLU A 247 -15.79 11.06 18.92
CA GLU A 247 -15.93 9.59 18.91
C GLU A 247 -14.66 8.90 18.40
N GLY A 248 -13.74 9.62 17.76
CA GLY A 248 -12.54 9.08 17.16
C GLY A 248 -12.82 8.08 16.04
N THR A 249 -11.94 7.10 15.92
CA THR A 249 -11.94 6.10 14.84
C THR A 249 -12.83 4.91 15.15
N TYR A 250 -13.50 4.36 14.16
CA TYR A 250 -14.21 3.09 14.26
C TYR A 250 -13.44 1.97 13.55
N ASP A 251 -13.06 0.95 14.32
CA ASP A 251 -12.41 -0.26 13.84
C ASP A 251 -13.41 -1.41 13.78
N ILE A 252 -13.87 -1.75 12.57
CA ILE A 252 -14.88 -2.79 12.36
C ILE A 252 -14.18 -4.05 11.85
N ALA A 253 -13.98 -5.02 12.73
CA ALA A 253 -13.46 -6.34 12.38
C ALA A 253 -14.61 -7.29 12.01
N LEU A 254 -14.64 -7.74 10.77
CA LEU A 254 -15.56 -8.76 10.29
C LEU A 254 -14.83 -10.11 10.21
N PRO A 255 -15.27 -11.14 10.94
CA PRO A 255 -14.73 -12.49 10.78
C PRO A 255 -14.80 -12.96 9.33
N VAL A 256 -13.84 -13.75 8.87
CA VAL A 256 -13.92 -14.40 7.57
C VAL A 256 -15.07 -15.42 7.60
N ASP A 257 -15.95 -15.37 6.60
CA ASP A 257 -17.01 -16.35 6.41
C ASP A 257 -17.01 -16.86 4.96
N ALA A 258 -17.87 -17.84 4.68
CA ALA A 258 -17.98 -18.43 3.35
C ALA A 258 -18.34 -17.40 2.26
N ALA A 259 -19.12 -16.37 2.59
CA ALA A 259 -19.49 -15.33 1.64
C ALA A 259 -18.30 -14.45 1.26
N LEU A 260 -17.48 -14.05 2.25
CA LEU A 260 -16.24 -13.31 1.99
C LEU A 260 -15.25 -14.13 1.17
N ILE A 261 -15.06 -15.42 1.49
CA ILE A 261 -14.18 -16.30 0.70
C ILE A 261 -14.70 -16.45 -0.73
N ALA A 262 -16.00 -16.64 -0.92
CA ALA A 262 -16.62 -16.75 -2.24
C ALA A 262 -16.46 -15.47 -3.08
N ALA A 263 -16.49 -14.30 -2.44
CA ALA A 263 -16.25 -13.02 -3.10
C ALA A 263 -14.80 -12.83 -3.57
N MET A 264 -13.82 -13.57 -3.03
CA MET A 264 -12.43 -13.50 -3.46
C MET A 264 -12.18 -14.28 -4.76
N LYS A 265 -11.25 -13.78 -5.58
CA LYS A 265 -10.79 -14.51 -6.77
C LYS A 265 -10.25 -15.89 -6.36
N PRO A 266 -10.48 -16.96 -7.14
CA PRO A 266 -10.08 -18.32 -6.78
C PRO A 266 -8.60 -18.45 -6.34
N ALA A 267 -7.70 -17.70 -6.99
CA ALA A 267 -6.26 -17.73 -6.71
C ALA A 267 -5.83 -17.14 -5.35
N PHE A 268 -6.77 -16.65 -4.53
CA PHE A 268 -6.49 -16.14 -3.18
C PHE A 268 -7.24 -16.88 -2.09
N ARG A 269 -8.20 -17.76 -2.41
CA ARG A 269 -9.12 -18.34 -1.42
C ARG A 269 -8.42 -19.23 -0.40
N ASP A 270 -7.28 -19.80 -0.76
CA ASP A 270 -6.40 -20.59 0.10
C ASP A 270 -5.68 -19.77 1.18
N ALA A 271 -5.64 -18.44 1.04
CA ALA A 271 -5.08 -17.54 2.04
C ALA A 271 -5.98 -17.35 3.28
N PHE A 272 -7.22 -17.85 3.24
CA PHE A 272 -8.25 -17.58 4.23
C PHE A 272 -8.61 -18.84 5.03
N SER A 273 -8.91 -18.66 6.31
CA SER A 273 -9.58 -19.67 7.13
C SER A 273 -10.83 -19.05 7.71
N ALA A 274 -11.95 -19.76 7.65
CA ALA A 274 -13.06 -19.45 8.54
C ALA A 274 -12.58 -19.70 9.99
N PRO A 275 -12.87 -18.80 10.94
CA PRO A 275 -12.54 -18.99 12.35
C PRO A 275 -13.36 -20.10 13.02
#